data_AF-A0A4Q7ZTN4-F1
#
_entry.id   AF-A0A4Q7ZTN4-F1
#
_cell.length_a   1.000
_cell.length_b   1.000
_cell.length_c   1.000
_cell.angle_alpha   90.00
_cell.angle_beta   90.00
_cell.angle_gamma   90.00
#
_symmetry.space_group_name_H-M   'P 1'
#
loop_
_entity.id
_entity.type
_entity.pdbx_description
1 polymer ?
#
loop_
_entity_poly.entity_id
_entity_poly.type
_entity_poly.pdbx_seq_one_letter_code
_entity_poly.pdbx_strand_id
1 'polypeptide(L)'
;MLVLDEMVPDDLPVVTTLGRIAAARPWLAALPALIAEVRERFGVRLGPPWHAGSCSWVAPAELPDGTPAVVKIGWPHREMYGEPVALRRWAGRGAVHLLAHGPSGPMTGL
;
A
#
# COMPACT_ATOMS: atom_id res chain seq x y z
N MET A 1 -4.14 -16.95 -9.76
CA MET A 1 -4.40 -15.87 -8.78
C MET A 1 -3.52 -16.16 -7.58
N LEU A 2 -2.60 -15.25 -7.22
CA LEU A 2 -1.68 -15.47 -6.10
C LEU A 2 -2.46 -15.50 -4.77
N VAL A 3 -2.16 -16.47 -3.92
CA VAL A 3 -2.79 -16.59 -2.59
C VAL A 3 -2.25 -15.49 -1.66
N LEU A 4 -3.01 -15.11 -0.62
CA LEU A 4 -2.64 -13.97 0.24
C LEU A 4 -1.29 -14.18 0.96
N ASP A 5 -0.93 -15.41 1.30
CA ASP A 5 0.38 -15.73 1.90
C ASP A 5 1.55 -15.44 0.93
N GLU A 6 1.37 -15.64 -0.37
CA GLU A 6 2.37 -15.29 -1.39
C GLU A 6 2.49 -13.77 -1.58
N MET A 7 1.49 -13.00 -1.14
CA MET A 7 1.48 -11.53 -1.19
C MET A 7 2.16 -10.89 -0.01
N VAL A 8 2.29 -11.57 1.12
CA VAL A 8 2.98 -11.04 2.29
C VAL A 8 3.98 -12.07 2.82
N PRO A 9 5.06 -12.40 2.07
CA PRO A 9 6.13 -13.24 2.59
C PRO A 9 6.75 -12.67 3.88
N ASP A 10 7.05 -13.54 4.83
CA ASP A 10 7.61 -13.18 6.14
C ASP A 10 8.99 -12.49 6.04
N ASP A 11 9.73 -12.76 4.95
CA ASP A 11 11.04 -12.19 4.67
C ASP A 11 10.98 -10.84 3.91
N LEU A 12 9.78 -10.36 3.57
CA LEU A 12 9.64 -9.04 2.96
C LEU A 12 10.25 -7.96 3.86
N PRO A 13 10.99 -6.97 3.30
CA PRO A 13 11.60 -5.91 4.10
C PRO A 13 10.59 -5.11 4.94
N VAL A 14 9.36 -4.90 4.44
CA VAL A 14 8.29 -4.24 5.22
C VAL A 14 7.82 -5.10 6.40
N VAL A 15 7.75 -6.43 6.25
CA VAL A 15 7.34 -7.36 7.33
C VAL A 15 8.44 -7.44 8.38
N THR A 16 9.68 -7.68 7.94
CA THR A 16 10.83 -7.80 8.84
C THR A 16 11.14 -6.50 9.58
N THR A 17 10.99 -5.34 8.93
CA THR A 17 11.20 -4.02 9.57
C THR A 17 10.09 -3.70 10.53
N LEU A 18 8.83 -3.71 10.08
CA LEU A 18 7.71 -3.28 10.91
C LEU A 18 7.34 -4.31 11.98
N GLY A 19 7.70 -5.58 11.82
CA GLY A 19 7.48 -6.61 12.85
C GLY A 19 8.25 -6.33 14.15
N ARG A 20 9.34 -5.56 14.06
CA ARG A 20 10.15 -5.09 15.20
C ARG A 20 9.50 -3.90 15.93
N ILE A 21 8.51 -3.25 15.32
CA ILE A 21 7.83 -2.07 15.86
C ILE A 21 6.48 -2.50 16.41
N ALA A 22 6.32 -2.50 17.74
CA ALA A 22 5.07 -2.93 18.39
C ALA A 22 3.84 -2.17 17.85
N ALA A 23 3.97 -0.86 17.62
CA ALA A 23 2.91 -0.02 17.06
C ALA A 23 2.53 -0.35 15.61
N ALA A 24 3.39 -1.04 14.85
CA ALA A 24 3.13 -1.41 13.46
C ALA A 24 2.52 -2.81 13.31
N ARG A 25 2.56 -3.65 14.35
CA ARG A 25 2.02 -5.01 14.31
C ARG A 25 0.53 -5.09 13.96
N PRO A 26 -0.36 -4.21 14.47
CA PRO A 26 -1.76 -4.22 14.06
C PRO A 26 -1.94 -3.96 12.56
N TRP A 27 -1.12 -3.06 11.99
CA TRP A 27 -1.16 -2.79 10.55
C TRP A 27 -0.63 -3.96 9.73
N LEU A 28 0.47 -4.60 10.16
CA LEU A 28 0.98 -5.81 9.50
C LEU A 28 -0.05 -6.93 9.50
N ALA A 29 -0.76 -7.14 10.62
CA ALA A 29 -1.83 -8.13 10.72
C ALA A 29 -3.02 -7.81 9.80
N ALA A 30 -3.29 -6.52 9.56
CA ALA A 30 -4.36 -6.06 8.66
C ALA A 30 -3.95 -6.05 7.17
N LEU A 31 -2.65 -6.11 6.86
CA LEU A 31 -2.13 -5.92 5.51
C LEU A 31 -2.72 -6.91 4.48
N PRO A 32 -2.86 -8.22 4.76
CA PRO A 32 -3.52 -9.14 3.82
C PRO A 32 -4.97 -8.73 3.47
N ALA A 33 -5.73 -8.25 4.46
CA ALA A 33 -7.10 -7.78 4.25
C ALA A 33 -7.13 -6.48 3.43
N LEU A 34 -6.21 -5.54 3.69
CA LEU A 34 -6.07 -4.31 2.89
C LEU A 34 -5.73 -4.61 1.43
N ILE A 35 -4.88 -5.60 1.17
CA ILE A 35 -4.56 -6.06 -0.18
C ILE A 35 -5.81 -6.62 -0.87
N ALA A 36 -6.61 -7.43 -0.17
CA ALA A 36 -7.87 -7.95 -0.69
C ALA A 36 -8.87 -6.83 -1.01
N GLU A 37 -9.05 -5.87 -0.10
CA GLU A 37 -9.92 -4.70 -0.32
C GLU A 37 -9.50 -3.92 -1.56
N VAL A 38 -8.19 -3.67 -1.75
CA VAL A 38 -7.68 -2.98 -2.93
C VAL A 38 -7.96 -3.77 -4.21
N ARG A 39 -7.76 -5.09 -4.20
CA ARG A 39 -8.09 -5.96 -5.36
C ARG A 39 -9.57 -5.85 -5.72
N GLU A 40 -10.45 -6.00 -4.74
CA GLU A 40 -11.90 -5.99 -4.95
C GLU A 40 -12.40 -4.61 -5.39
N ARG A 41 -11.96 -3.55 -4.70
CA ARG A 41 -12.42 -2.19 -4.92
C ARG A 41 -12.00 -1.63 -6.29
N PHE A 42 -10.79 -1.94 -6.74
CA PHE A 42 -10.24 -1.41 -7.99
C PHE A 42 -10.24 -2.42 -9.14
N GLY A 43 -10.64 -3.66 -8.88
CA GLY A 43 -10.59 -4.75 -9.87
C GLY A 43 -9.17 -5.03 -10.36
N VAL A 44 -8.13 -4.71 -9.57
CA VAL A 44 -6.74 -4.83 -9.99
C VAL A 44 -6.24 -6.27 -9.92
N ARG A 45 -5.52 -6.69 -10.96
CA ARG A 45 -4.77 -7.94 -10.97
C ARG A 45 -3.36 -7.70 -10.44
N LEU A 46 -3.10 -8.15 -9.22
CA LEU A 46 -1.78 -7.99 -8.58
C LEU A 46 -0.78 -9.03 -9.06
N GLY A 47 0.46 -8.59 -9.30
CA GLY A 47 1.64 -9.45 -9.41
C GLY A 47 2.37 -9.63 -8.07
N PRO A 48 3.52 -10.34 -8.07
CA PRO A 48 4.35 -10.53 -6.88
C PRO A 48 4.82 -9.20 -6.28
N PRO A 49 4.80 -9.03 -4.94
CA PRO A 49 5.30 -7.82 -4.30
C PRO A 49 6.79 -7.63 -4.60
N TRP A 50 7.21 -6.37 -4.65
CA TRP A 50 8.63 -6.09 -4.74
C TRP A 50 9.29 -6.31 -3.38
N HIS A 51 10.49 -6.91 -3.43
CA HIS A 51 11.34 -7.13 -2.26
C HIS A 51 12.08 -5.85 -1.87
N ALA A 52 11.34 -4.75 -1.67
CA ALA A 52 11.87 -3.41 -1.44
C ALA A 52 10.92 -2.56 -0.59
N GLY A 53 11.47 -1.52 0.03
CA GLY A 53 10.72 -0.61 0.90
C GLY A 53 10.54 -1.13 2.32
N SER A 54 10.70 -0.26 3.31
CA SER A 54 10.70 -0.62 4.74
C SER A 54 9.41 -0.22 5.48
N CYS A 55 8.60 0.66 4.89
CA CYS A 55 7.38 1.22 5.50
C CYS A 55 6.14 1.11 4.61
N SER A 56 6.22 0.36 3.50
CA SER A 56 5.09 0.16 2.59
C SER A 56 5.19 -1.18 1.91
N TRP A 57 4.04 -1.81 1.71
CA TRP A 57 3.89 -2.92 0.78
C TRP A 57 3.69 -2.37 -0.64
N VAL A 58 4.39 -2.91 -1.62
CA VAL A 58 4.34 -2.42 -3.00
C VAL A 58 4.34 -3.59 -3.98
N ALA A 59 3.44 -3.56 -4.97
CA ALA A 59 3.38 -4.56 -6.02
C ALA A 59 2.98 -3.96 -7.38
N PRO A 60 3.44 -4.56 -8.49
CA PRO A 60 2.89 -4.29 -9.82
C PRO A 60 1.44 -4.77 -9.90
N ALA A 61 0.65 -4.07 -10.69
CA ALA A 61 -0.77 -4.33 -10.88
C ALA A 61 -1.17 -4.09 -12.35
N GLU A 62 -2.29 -4.65 -12.74
CA GLU A 62 -2.96 -4.35 -14.00
C GLU A 62 -4.42 -3.98 -13.70
N LEU A 63 -4.89 -2.87 -14.26
CA LEU A 63 -6.30 -2.46 -14.17
C LEU A 63 -7.19 -3.35 -15.05
N PRO A 64 -8.52 -3.32 -14.87
CA PRO A 64 -9.44 -4.12 -15.68
C PRO A 64 -9.33 -3.88 -17.20
N ASP A 65 -8.87 -2.69 -17.61
CA ASP A 65 -8.66 -2.32 -19.02
C ASP A 65 -7.28 -2.74 -19.57
N GLY A 66 -6.47 -3.45 -18.78
CA GLY A 66 -5.12 -3.86 -19.15
C GLY A 66 -4.05 -2.80 -18.87
N THR A 67 -4.40 -1.62 -18.34
CA THR A 67 -3.44 -0.56 -18.03
C THR A 67 -2.49 -1.01 -16.90
N PRO A 68 -1.15 -0.97 -17.10
CA PRO A 68 -0.20 -1.24 -16.04
C PRO A 68 -0.28 -0.19 -14.91
N ALA A 69 -0.25 -0.67 -13.68
CA ALA A 69 -0.34 0.15 -12.48
C ALA A 69 0.62 -0.36 -11.38
N VAL A 70 0.72 0.42 -10.30
CA VAL A 70 1.46 0.05 -9.09
C VAL A 70 0.56 0.30 -7.89
N VAL A 71 0.46 -0.69 -7.01
CA VAL A 71 -0.23 -0.55 -5.72
C VAL A 71 0.82 -0.34 -4.63
N LYS A 72 0.65 0.71 -3.83
CA LYS A 72 1.44 1.00 -2.62
C LYS A 72 0.49 1.12 -1.43
N ILE A 73 0.70 0.31 -0.39
CA ILE A 73 -0.03 0.36 0.87
C ILE A 73 0.99 0.71 1.97
N GLY A 74 0.88 1.92 2.54
CA GLY A 74 1.82 2.42 3.55
C GLY A 74 1.32 2.21 4.99
N TRP A 75 2.25 2.01 5.92
CA TRP A 75 1.95 2.05 7.36
C TRP A 75 1.68 3.50 7.79
N PRO A 76 0.49 3.83 8.33
CA PRO A 76 0.14 5.19 8.71
C PRO A 76 0.81 5.57 10.04
N HIS A 77 2.04 6.07 10.01
CA HIS A 77 2.69 6.66 11.19
C HIS A 77 2.84 8.19 11.05
N ARG A 78 2.96 8.88 12.19
CA ARG A 78 2.89 10.34 12.37
C ARG A 78 3.87 11.16 11.51
N GLU A 79 4.91 10.55 10.95
CA GLU A 79 5.87 11.22 10.06
C GLU A 79 5.47 11.16 8.57
N MET A 80 4.38 10.44 8.21
CA MET A 80 3.83 10.37 6.84
C MET A 80 2.63 11.31 6.60
N TYR A 81 2.26 12.17 7.55
CA TYR A 81 1.27 13.25 7.31
C TYR A 81 1.74 14.27 6.26
N GLY A 82 3.01 14.24 5.82
CA GLY A 82 3.55 15.07 4.75
C GLY A 82 3.42 14.50 3.33
N GLU A 83 3.08 13.22 3.14
CA GLU A 83 3.16 12.57 1.83
C GLU A 83 1.91 12.69 0.91
N PRO A 84 0.69 13.11 1.38
CA PRO A 84 -0.43 13.40 0.46
C PRO A 84 -0.33 14.75 -0.27
N VAL A 85 0.56 15.66 0.18
CA VAL A 85 0.70 17.01 -0.38
C VAL A 85 1.73 17.05 -1.52
N ALA A 86 2.76 16.20 -1.47
CA ALA A 86 3.79 16.15 -2.52
C ALA A 86 3.29 15.54 -3.84
N LEU A 87 2.39 14.54 -3.78
CA LEU A 87 1.95 13.78 -4.95
C LEU A 87 0.92 14.52 -5.84
N ARG A 88 0.17 15.49 -5.30
CA ARG A 88 -0.73 16.33 -6.12
C ARG A 88 0.03 17.29 -7.05
N ARG A 89 1.32 17.54 -6.79
CA ARG A 89 2.10 18.54 -7.54
C ARG A 89 2.78 17.99 -8.79
N TRP A 90 2.82 16.67 -8.99
CA TRP A 90 3.60 16.03 -10.05
C TRP A 90 2.80 15.50 -11.26
N ALA A 91 1.46 15.53 -11.22
CA ALA A 91 0.54 15.45 -12.37
C ALA A 91 1.04 14.67 -13.60
N GLY A 92 1.52 13.44 -13.43
CA GLY A 92 1.92 12.56 -14.54
C GLY A 92 3.22 12.92 -15.27
N ARG A 93 4.11 13.75 -14.71
CA ARG A 93 5.48 13.93 -15.24
C ARG A 93 6.49 13.19 -14.37
N GLY A 94 6.50 11.86 -14.47
CA GLY A 94 7.51 11.00 -13.82
C GLY A 94 7.24 10.60 -12.37
N ALA A 95 6.03 10.82 -11.84
CA ALA A 95 5.61 10.30 -10.53
C ALA A 95 4.24 9.62 -10.61
N VAL A 96 4.09 8.56 -9.82
CA VAL A 96 2.97 7.60 -9.72
C VAL A 96 1.60 8.28 -9.74
N HIS A 97 0.68 7.79 -10.58
CA HIS A 97 -0.72 8.21 -10.60
C HIS A 97 -1.42 7.62 -9.37
N LEU A 98 -1.87 8.48 -8.45
CA LEU A 98 -2.68 8.06 -7.29
C LEU A 98 -4.09 7.72 -7.79
N LEU A 99 -4.32 6.44 -8.06
CA LEU A 99 -5.60 5.95 -8.60
C LEU A 99 -6.75 5.98 -7.58
N ALA A 100 -6.43 5.99 -6.28
CA ALA A 100 -7.38 6.31 -5.21
C ALA A 100 -6.68 6.55 -3.87
N HIS A 101 -7.36 7.28 -2.99
CA HIS A 101 -7.06 7.30 -1.57
C HIS A 101 -8.20 6.59 -0.81
N GLY A 102 -7.86 5.75 0.17
CA GLY A 102 -8.83 5.33 1.20
C GLY A 102 -9.35 6.57 1.94
N PRO A 103 -10.48 6.47 2.68
CA PRO A 103 -11.03 7.62 3.38
C PRO A 103 -9.93 8.24 4.25
N SER A 104 -9.61 9.49 3.95
CA SER A 104 -8.87 10.36 4.84
C SER A 104 -9.74 10.49 6.08
N GLY A 105 -9.42 9.76 7.15
CA GLY A 105 -9.96 10.09 8.46
C GLY A 105 -9.20 11.29 9.00
N PRO A 106 -9.81 12.48 9.00
CA PRO A 106 -9.66 13.30 10.19
C PRO A 106 -11.02 13.86 10.63
N MET A 107 -11.29 13.81 11.93
CA MET A 107 -11.35 15.02 12.76
C MET A 107 -11.73 14.67 14.21
N THR A 108 -10.80 15.03 15.10
CA THR A 108 -10.93 15.60 16.45
C THR A 108 -12.35 15.89 16.97
N GLY A 109 -12.57 15.56 18.25
CA GLY A 109 -13.45 16.35 19.12
C GLY A 109 -14.26 15.57 20.14
N LEU A 110 -13.62 15.17 21.24
CA LEU A 110 -13.82 15.76 22.59
C LEU A 110 -12.66 15.31 23.49
#